data_AF-A0A3D2IS90-F1
#
_entry.id   AF-A0A3D2IS90-F1
#
_cell.length_a   1.000
_cell.length_b   1.000
_cell.length_c   1.000
_cell.angle_alpha   90.00
_cell.angle_beta   90.00
_cell.angle_gamma   90.00
#
_symmetry.space_group_name_H-M   'P 1'
#
loop_
_entity.id
_entity.type
_entity.pdbx_description
1 polymer ?
#
loop_
_entity_poly.entity_id
_entity_poly.type
_entity_poly.pdbx_seq_one_letter_code
_entity_poly.pdbx_strand_id
1 'polypeptide(L)'
;ETEAWEAAETEAETEAWEAAETEAETDTLTAGESELETMSETEKAFISLTFAVPETEGDDILVLSGMESYEALTEAETWEETEAETEEETEAETEEETEAETEVETEEETEAEIENKLITLHFASPETETEEQADAGSIEAGSLKKGKALKKGDCIGIVAPASYIENNDFNQAVMFLRSLGYKVKVADSCIQTDRSVVEGDEQRAEALNEMFLDDSVDAILCLRGGYGCSRILDYLDYEMIAEHPKLLMGYSDITALHVALMEKCGIATVHGPMVSSFSDIYSSYVQQLFEKNLNLEVLTGDSVQPENCKIDLDQISFEDMSMDYTVTQFREGITNTDPIGEITLPDGQELTALVPGTAKGRIIGGNLTILASLVGTEYELQADHAILFFEEVGEAAYRIDRLMGQLWENGLFDRVDGILIGEMVNNTDSDECTVSQAIEGYAKLAGKPCITGVPAGHGEDNMFLPFGVMAQMTANEDGTAQLEILEPALE
;
A
#
# COMPACT_ATOMS: atom_id res chain seq x y z
N GLU A 1 -45.24 16.36 36.72
CA GLU A 1 -44.82 14.94 36.66
C GLU A 1 -43.57 14.73 35.80
N THR A 2 -43.17 15.68 34.94
CA THR A 2 -41.86 15.66 34.27
C THR A 2 -40.73 16.32 35.06
N GLU A 3 -41.01 17.31 35.92
CA GLU A 3 -39.97 17.92 36.79
C GLU A 3 -39.60 17.09 38.04
N ALA A 4 -40.32 15.99 38.31
CA ALA A 4 -40.03 15.09 39.42
C ALA A 4 -39.15 13.89 39.00
N TRP A 5 -38.91 13.74 37.69
CA TRP A 5 -38.12 12.63 37.13
C TRP A 5 -36.66 13.07 36.91
N GLU A 6 -36.44 14.28 36.39
CA GLU A 6 -35.09 14.85 36.20
C GLU A 6 -34.35 15.12 37.53
N ALA A 7 -35.07 15.39 38.62
CA ALA A 7 -34.48 15.56 39.95
C ALA A 7 -34.11 14.22 40.63
N ALA A 8 -34.74 13.12 40.25
CA ALA A 8 -34.43 11.79 40.80
C ALA A 8 -33.24 11.13 40.08
N GLU A 9 -33.00 11.50 38.82
CA GLU A 9 -31.88 11.00 38.02
C GLU A 9 -30.55 11.67 38.42
N THR A 10 -30.58 12.97 38.74
CA THR A 10 -29.41 13.70 39.23
C THR A 10 -29.01 13.34 40.66
N GLU A 11 -29.96 12.99 41.54
CA GLU A 11 -29.66 12.56 42.92
C GLU A 11 -29.08 11.13 42.94
N ALA A 12 -29.51 10.24 42.03
CA ALA A 12 -28.99 8.88 41.88
C ALA A 12 -27.59 8.81 41.24
N GLU A 13 -27.28 9.70 40.28
CA GLU A 13 -25.94 9.79 39.69
C GLU A 13 -24.92 10.39 40.66
N THR A 14 -25.34 11.32 41.53
CA THR A 14 -24.44 11.93 42.53
C THR A 14 -24.15 10.97 43.70
N GLU A 15 -25.14 10.19 44.16
CA GLU A 15 -24.91 9.15 45.18
C GLU A 15 -24.09 7.96 44.64
N ALA A 16 -24.20 7.62 43.35
CA ALA A 16 -23.38 6.60 42.71
C ALA A 16 -21.91 7.03 42.55
N TRP A 17 -21.67 8.33 42.32
CA TRP A 17 -20.32 8.88 42.22
C TRP A 17 -19.65 9.02 43.58
N GLU A 18 -20.35 9.48 44.63
CA GLU A 18 -19.82 9.55 46.00
C GLU A 18 -19.60 8.15 46.62
N ALA A 19 -20.40 7.14 46.26
CA ALA A 19 -20.16 5.75 46.65
C ALA A 19 -18.94 5.14 45.95
N ALA A 20 -18.73 5.46 44.66
CA ALA A 20 -17.55 5.03 43.91
C ALA A 20 -16.26 5.74 44.36
N GLU A 21 -16.34 7.01 44.77
CA GLU A 21 -15.19 7.76 45.31
C GLU A 21 -14.80 7.27 46.72
N THR A 22 -15.76 6.81 47.52
CA THR A 22 -15.50 6.25 48.86
C THR A 22 -14.97 4.81 48.81
N GLU A 23 -15.34 4.01 47.80
CA GLU A 23 -14.70 2.70 47.51
C GLU A 23 -13.31 2.87 46.86
N ALA A 24 -13.09 3.92 46.06
CA ALA A 24 -11.79 4.18 45.43
C ALA A 24 -10.73 4.76 46.41
N GLU A 25 -11.12 5.46 47.48
CA GLU A 25 -10.18 6.03 48.46
C GLU A 25 -9.82 5.09 49.63
N THR A 26 -10.35 3.87 49.68
CA THR A 26 -9.97 2.87 50.71
C THR A 26 -9.30 1.60 50.20
N ASP A 27 -9.10 1.44 48.89
CA ASP A 27 -8.41 0.26 48.32
C ASP A 27 -6.99 0.51 47.80
N THR A 28 -6.43 1.71 47.96
CA THR A 28 -5.08 2.04 47.47
C THR A 28 -3.92 1.63 48.39
N LEU A 29 -4.10 0.74 49.38
CA LEU A 29 -2.99 0.34 50.25
C LEU A 29 -2.88 -1.16 50.61
N THR A 30 -3.70 -2.07 50.05
CA THR A 30 -3.54 -3.51 50.33
C THR A 30 -3.85 -4.48 49.16
N ALA A 31 -3.85 -4.03 47.91
CA ALA A 31 -4.03 -4.91 46.73
C ALA A 31 -2.74 -5.12 45.90
N GLY A 32 -1.56 -4.94 46.50
CA GLY A 32 -0.26 -5.03 45.81
C GLY A 32 0.48 -6.36 45.93
N GLU A 33 -0.05 -7.36 46.65
CA GLU A 33 0.69 -8.61 46.92
C GLU A 33 -0.02 -9.89 46.43
N SER A 34 -1.26 -9.85 45.94
CA SER A 34 -1.99 -11.08 45.55
C SER A 34 -2.17 -11.31 44.04
N GLU A 35 -1.85 -10.35 43.16
CA GLU A 35 -1.86 -10.58 41.69
C GLU A 35 -0.46 -10.85 41.11
N LEU A 36 0.60 -10.63 41.90
CA LEU A 36 1.98 -10.96 41.52
C LEU A 36 2.35 -12.43 41.75
N GLU A 37 1.56 -13.21 42.50
CA GLU A 37 1.79 -14.64 42.71
C GLU A 37 1.24 -15.53 41.59
N THR A 38 0.38 -15.00 40.71
CA THR A 38 -0.25 -15.75 39.60
C THR A 38 0.32 -15.45 38.22
N MET A 39 1.18 -14.44 38.09
CA MET A 39 1.83 -14.09 36.82
C MET A 39 3.05 -14.98 36.55
N SER A 40 3.21 -15.40 35.30
CA SER A 40 4.39 -16.13 34.85
C SER A 40 5.64 -15.25 34.94
N GLU A 41 6.81 -15.86 35.15
CA GLU A 41 8.10 -15.14 35.18
C GLU A 41 8.37 -14.35 33.87
N THR A 42 7.73 -14.76 32.77
CA THR A 42 7.80 -14.09 31.45
C THR A 42 7.05 -12.75 31.43
N GLU A 43 5.90 -12.65 32.08
CA GLU A 43 5.11 -11.41 32.14
C GLU A 43 5.77 -10.37 33.06
N LYS A 44 6.45 -10.84 34.12
CA LYS A 44 7.26 -9.97 35.00
C LYS A 44 8.50 -9.42 34.28
N ALA A 45 9.08 -10.17 33.33
CA ALA A 45 10.19 -9.73 32.51
C ALA A 45 9.79 -8.65 31.49
N PHE A 46 8.54 -8.68 31.00
CA PHE A 46 8.04 -7.74 29.98
C PHE A 46 7.90 -6.31 30.53
N ILE A 47 7.33 -6.16 31.73
CA ILE A 47 7.13 -4.85 32.38
C ILE A 47 8.46 -4.18 32.78
N SER A 48 9.50 -4.98 33.08
CA SER A 48 10.81 -4.45 33.44
C SER A 48 11.61 -3.92 32.24
N LEU A 49 11.21 -4.23 30.99
CA LEU A 49 11.91 -3.77 29.78
C LEU A 49 11.34 -2.47 29.19
N THR A 50 10.11 -2.08 29.55
CA THR A 50 9.41 -0.94 28.94
C THR A 50 9.76 0.41 29.60
N PHE A 51 10.44 0.43 30.75
CA PHE A 51 10.86 1.66 31.43
C PHE A 51 12.34 1.62 31.84
N ALA A 52 13.23 1.82 30.87
CA ALA A 52 14.59 2.27 31.15
C ALA A 52 15.09 3.14 29.99
N VAL A 53 15.01 4.46 30.14
CA VAL A 53 15.88 5.39 29.42
C VAL A 53 17.19 5.45 30.20
N PRO A 54 18.36 5.18 29.62
CA PRO A 54 19.61 5.63 30.21
C PRO A 54 20.15 6.85 29.46
N GLU A 55 20.28 7.95 30.19
CA GLU A 55 21.37 8.88 29.95
C GLU A 55 22.69 8.15 30.26
N THR A 56 23.61 8.04 29.29
CA THR A 56 25.10 8.16 29.37
C THR A 56 25.88 7.21 28.46
N GLU A 57 27.04 7.72 28.03
CA GLU A 57 28.03 7.17 27.10
C GLU A 57 28.53 5.76 27.44
N GLY A 58 28.63 4.90 26.41
CA GLY A 58 29.56 3.77 26.36
C GLY A 58 28.92 2.39 26.24
N ASP A 59 29.14 1.76 25.07
CA ASP A 59 29.03 0.33 24.75
C ASP A 59 27.71 -0.38 25.12
N ASP A 60 26.73 -0.32 24.20
CA ASP A 60 25.51 -1.13 24.29
C ASP A 60 25.73 -2.57 23.77
N ILE A 61 25.68 -3.52 24.70
CA ILE A 61 25.69 -4.96 24.45
C ILE A 61 24.27 -5.49 24.66
N LEU A 62 23.62 -5.96 23.59
CA LEU A 62 22.43 -6.80 23.68
C LEU A 62 22.82 -8.29 23.61
N VAL A 63 22.43 -9.05 24.63
CA VAL A 63 22.47 -10.51 24.68
C VAL A 63 21.03 -11.00 24.79
N LEU A 64 20.58 -11.80 23.83
CA LEU A 64 19.33 -12.57 23.96
C LEU A 64 19.67 -14.05 23.92
N SER A 65 19.19 -14.79 24.92
CA SER A 65 19.28 -16.25 25.01
C SER A 65 17.89 -16.86 24.90
N GLY A 66 17.68 -17.66 23.85
CA GLY A 66 16.92 -18.92 23.80
C GLY A 66 15.45 -18.96 24.24
N MET A 67 14.56 -19.28 23.29
CA MET A 67 13.42 -20.15 23.54
C MET A 67 13.34 -21.23 22.45
N GLU A 68 13.20 -22.47 22.89
CA GLU A 68 13.13 -23.69 22.09
C GLU A 68 11.83 -23.78 21.27
N SER A 69 11.94 -24.41 20.11
CA SER A 69 10.87 -24.80 19.20
C SER A 69 9.74 -25.59 19.89
N TYR A 70 8.48 -25.27 19.58
CA TYR A 70 7.34 -26.13 19.87
C TYR A 70 6.73 -26.68 18.57
N GLU A 71 6.97 -27.98 18.31
CA GLU A 71 6.10 -28.81 17.48
C GLU A 71 4.98 -29.42 18.35
N ALA A 72 3.85 -29.69 17.68
CA ALA A 72 2.64 -30.40 18.13
C ALA A 72 1.49 -29.53 18.66
N LEU A 73 0.45 -29.39 17.82
CA LEU A 73 -0.93 -29.82 18.09
C LEU A 73 -1.74 -29.72 16.79
N THR A 74 -1.81 -30.83 16.04
CA THR A 74 -2.87 -31.09 15.06
C THR A 74 -3.88 -32.02 15.71
N GLU A 75 -5.00 -31.47 16.20
CA GLU A 75 -6.22 -32.24 16.40
C GLU A 75 -7.35 -31.58 15.59
N ALA A 76 -8.03 -32.43 14.84
CA ALA A 76 -9.09 -32.10 13.91
C ALA A 76 -10.37 -31.75 14.67
N GLU A 77 -10.94 -30.57 14.40
CA GLU A 77 -12.36 -30.32 14.62
C GLU A 77 -13.08 -30.41 13.27
N THR A 78 -13.71 -31.55 13.06
CA THR A 78 -14.67 -31.82 12.00
C THR A 78 -15.96 -31.04 12.28
N TRP A 79 -16.35 -30.15 11.37
CA TRP A 79 -17.72 -29.64 11.29
C TRP A 79 -18.61 -30.68 10.59
N GLU A 80 -19.66 -31.12 11.28
CA GLU A 80 -20.69 -32.03 10.78
C GLU A 80 -21.59 -31.33 9.75
N GLU A 81 -21.61 -31.83 8.51
CA GLU A 81 -22.75 -31.66 7.61
C GLU A 81 -23.74 -32.82 7.82
N THR A 82 -24.97 -32.47 8.17
CA THR A 82 -26.12 -33.38 8.24
C THR A 82 -26.58 -33.73 6.83
N GLU A 83 -26.31 -34.96 6.36
CA GLU A 83 -27.02 -35.55 5.22
C GLU A 83 -28.30 -36.24 5.69
N ALA A 84 -29.42 -35.90 5.04
CA ALA A 84 -30.68 -36.60 5.17
C ALA A 84 -30.73 -37.74 4.15
N GLU A 85 -30.94 -38.96 4.63
CA GLU A 85 -31.18 -40.17 3.85
C GLU A 85 -32.50 -40.07 3.07
N THR A 86 -32.47 -40.46 1.79
CA THR A 86 -33.59 -41.20 1.16
C THR A 86 -33.03 -42.28 0.25
N GLU A 87 -33.41 -43.52 0.56
CA GLU A 87 -33.21 -44.76 -0.20
C GLU A 87 -33.83 -44.67 -1.61
N GLU A 88 -33.24 -45.33 -2.61
CA GLU A 88 -33.98 -46.31 -3.42
C GLU A 88 -33.08 -47.17 -4.32
N GLU A 89 -33.62 -48.33 -4.65
CA GLU A 89 -32.97 -49.58 -5.04
C GLU A 89 -32.50 -49.65 -6.50
N THR A 90 -31.53 -50.53 -6.76
CA THR A 90 -31.13 -50.97 -8.10
C THR A 90 -32.00 -52.13 -8.58
N GLU A 91 -32.62 -52.01 -9.76
CA GLU A 91 -32.88 -53.15 -10.65
C GLU A 91 -32.64 -52.75 -12.11
N ALA A 92 -32.02 -53.66 -12.86
CA ALA A 92 -31.72 -53.54 -14.27
C ALA A 92 -32.75 -54.33 -15.08
N GLU A 93 -33.25 -53.80 -16.21
CA GLU A 93 -33.78 -54.62 -17.31
C GLU A 93 -33.83 -53.86 -18.66
N THR A 94 -33.28 -54.56 -19.66
CA THR A 94 -33.40 -54.61 -21.13
C THR A 94 -34.22 -53.62 -22.00
N GLU A 95 -33.58 -53.27 -23.14
CA GLU A 95 -34.06 -53.11 -24.54
C GLU A 95 -35.50 -52.63 -24.84
N GLU A 96 -35.63 -51.54 -25.61
CA GLU A 96 -36.27 -51.53 -26.94
C GLU A 96 -36.11 -50.16 -27.65
N GLU A 97 -35.82 -50.20 -28.95
CA GLU A 97 -35.79 -49.06 -29.87
C GLU A 97 -37.19 -48.46 -30.06
N THR A 98 -37.30 -47.15 -30.27
CA THR A 98 -38.26 -46.56 -31.23
C THR A 98 -37.82 -45.16 -31.66
N GLU A 99 -37.82 -44.97 -32.98
CA GLU A 99 -37.58 -43.72 -33.68
C GLU A 99 -38.63 -42.64 -33.34
N ALA A 100 -38.19 -41.39 -33.21
CA ALA A 100 -39.05 -40.22 -33.39
C ALA A 100 -38.22 -39.08 -34.00
N GLU A 101 -38.42 -38.88 -35.29
CA GLU A 101 -37.99 -37.74 -36.08
C GLU A 101 -38.48 -36.43 -35.44
N THR A 102 -37.60 -35.43 -35.32
CA THR A 102 -38.01 -34.02 -35.33
C THR A 102 -36.96 -33.20 -36.06
N GLU A 103 -37.41 -32.63 -37.17
CA GLU A 103 -36.68 -31.73 -38.05
C GLU A 103 -36.21 -30.49 -37.27
N VAL A 104 -34.92 -30.17 -37.39
CA VAL A 104 -34.41 -28.82 -37.10
C VAL A 104 -33.96 -28.24 -38.44
N GLU A 105 -34.74 -27.29 -38.93
CA GLU A 105 -34.40 -26.49 -40.10
C GLU A 105 -33.10 -25.72 -39.82
N THR A 106 -32.12 -25.93 -40.68
CA THR A 106 -30.92 -25.13 -40.78
C THR A 106 -31.23 -23.90 -41.63
N GLU A 107 -31.19 -22.69 -41.05
CA GLU A 107 -31.00 -21.47 -41.82
C GLU A 107 -29.52 -21.08 -41.76
N GLU A 108 -28.83 -21.30 -42.90
CA GLU A 108 -27.55 -20.69 -43.22
C GLU A 108 -27.78 -19.20 -43.47
N GLU A 109 -27.22 -18.33 -42.63
CA GLU A 109 -26.97 -16.93 -43.01
C GLU A 109 -25.49 -16.79 -43.39
N THR A 110 -25.27 -16.37 -44.64
CA THR A 110 -23.95 -16.18 -45.27
C THR A 110 -23.29 -14.87 -44.86
N GLU A 111 -21.95 -14.87 -44.75
CA GLU A 111 -21.02 -13.78 -44.39
C GLU A 111 -21.03 -12.50 -45.29
N ALA A 112 -22.19 -11.93 -45.64
CA ALA A 112 -22.24 -10.79 -46.57
C ALA A 112 -23.14 -9.60 -46.18
N GLU A 113 -23.73 -9.55 -44.98
CA GLU A 113 -24.59 -8.42 -44.56
C GLU A 113 -24.32 -7.87 -43.14
N ILE A 114 -23.05 -7.79 -42.73
CA ILE A 114 -22.64 -7.01 -41.55
C ILE A 114 -21.70 -5.89 -42.00
N GLU A 115 -22.24 -4.91 -42.70
CA GLU A 115 -21.56 -3.62 -42.92
C GLU A 115 -22.57 -2.48 -42.74
N ASN A 116 -22.24 -1.56 -41.81
CA ASN A 116 -22.86 -0.26 -41.55
C ASN A 116 -24.28 -0.21 -40.97
N LYS A 117 -24.37 -0.37 -39.64
CA LYS A 117 -25.28 0.41 -38.78
C LYS A 117 -24.62 0.73 -37.43
N LEU A 118 -23.57 1.56 -37.46
CA LEU A 118 -23.18 2.34 -36.28
C LEU A 118 -24.24 3.42 -36.08
N ILE A 119 -25.16 3.17 -35.16
CA ILE A 119 -26.07 4.19 -34.65
C ILE A 119 -25.24 5.10 -33.75
N THR A 120 -24.89 6.28 -34.23
CA THR A 120 -24.33 7.35 -33.41
C THR A 120 -25.43 7.89 -32.50
N LEU A 121 -25.54 7.41 -31.27
CA LEU A 121 -26.31 8.06 -30.22
C LEU A 121 -25.48 9.24 -29.68
N HIS A 122 -25.72 10.43 -30.25
CA HIS A 122 -25.33 11.67 -29.59
C HIS A 122 -26.20 11.84 -28.33
N PHE A 123 -25.63 11.61 -27.15
CA PHE A 123 -26.19 12.14 -25.92
C PHE A 123 -25.88 13.63 -25.87
N ALA A 124 -26.91 14.44 -26.12
CA ALA A 124 -26.85 15.87 -25.82
C ALA A 124 -26.77 16.01 -24.29
N SER A 125 -25.69 16.63 -23.82
CA SER A 125 -25.51 16.99 -22.41
C SER A 125 -26.67 17.89 -21.96
N PRO A 126 -27.30 17.63 -20.80
CA PRO A 126 -28.29 18.56 -20.26
C PRO A 126 -27.58 19.85 -19.82
N GLU A 127 -28.05 20.99 -20.32
CA GLU A 127 -27.70 22.30 -19.78
C GLU A 127 -28.13 22.33 -18.30
N THR A 128 -27.17 22.30 -17.38
CA THR A 128 -27.42 22.48 -15.95
C THR A 128 -27.46 23.97 -15.62
N GLU A 129 -28.59 24.39 -15.06
CA GLU A 129 -28.75 25.69 -14.42
C GLU A 129 -27.76 25.80 -13.25
N THR A 130 -27.11 26.95 -13.16
CA THR A 130 -26.11 27.29 -12.15
C THR A 130 -26.76 27.43 -10.77
N GLU A 131 -26.67 26.38 -9.95
CA GLU A 131 -26.66 26.52 -8.50
C GLU A 131 -25.21 26.40 -8.01
N GLU A 132 -24.83 27.36 -7.18
CA GLU A 132 -23.50 27.60 -6.62
C GLU A 132 -23.11 26.43 -5.69
N GLN A 133 -22.61 25.34 -6.28
CA GLN A 133 -21.93 24.26 -5.58
C GLN A 133 -20.57 24.79 -5.13
N ALA A 134 -20.27 24.62 -3.83
CA ALA A 134 -18.98 24.96 -3.26
C ALA A 134 -17.87 24.24 -4.06
N ASP A 135 -17.02 25.05 -4.68
CA ASP A 135 -15.80 24.67 -5.38
C ASP A 135 -14.92 23.84 -4.44
N ALA A 136 -14.97 22.51 -4.57
CA ALA A 136 -13.97 21.62 -4.01
C ALA A 136 -12.71 21.89 -4.84
N GLY A 137 -11.88 22.80 -4.31
CA GLY A 137 -10.83 23.48 -5.05
C GLY A 137 -10.00 22.53 -5.88
N SER A 138 -10.16 22.63 -7.20
CA SER A 138 -9.14 22.16 -8.15
C SER A 138 -7.80 22.72 -7.71
N ILE A 139 -6.77 21.88 -7.64
CA ILE A 139 -5.40 22.32 -7.36
C ILE A 139 -5.03 23.32 -8.46
N GLU A 140 -5.15 24.62 -8.17
CA GLU A 140 -4.67 25.67 -9.05
C GLU A 140 -3.19 25.40 -9.40
N ALA A 141 -2.75 25.88 -10.57
CA ALA A 141 -1.43 25.67 -11.16
C ALA A 141 -0.19 26.08 -10.32
N GLY A 142 -0.32 26.29 -9.00
CA GLY A 142 0.77 26.42 -8.05
C GLY A 142 1.54 25.11 -7.83
N SER A 143 2.78 25.22 -7.36
CA SER A 143 3.61 24.07 -6.99
C SER A 143 3.07 23.40 -5.72
N LEU A 144 2.91 22.07 -5.76
CA LEU A 144 2.62 21.29 -4.55
C LEU A 144 3.75 21.42 -3.53
N LYS A 145 3.40 21.30 -2.25
CA LYS A 145 4.35 21.22 -1.14
C LYS A 145 5.12 19.90 -1.24
N LYS A 146 6.42 19.94 -0.96
CA LYS A 146 7.30 18.78 -1.05
C LYS A 146 7.97 18.55 0.30
N GLY A 147 8.27 17.29 0.60
CA GLY A 147 9.17 16.96 1.69
C GLY A 147 10.58 17.47 1.41
N LYS A 148 11.39 17.61 2.46
CA LYS A 148 12.81 17.93 2.28
C LYS A 148 13.60 16.74 1.76
N ALA A 149 14.67 16.99 1.03
CA ALA A 149 15.65 15.95 0.73
C ALA A 149 16.39 15.52 2.01
N LEU A 150 16.59 14.22 2.16
CA LEU A 150 17.21 13.61 3.32
C LEU A 150 18.74 13.66 3.26
N LYS A 151 19.35 13.68 4.44
CA LYS A 151 20.79 13.50 4.63
C LYS A 151 21.05 12.52 5.77
N LYS A 152 22.27 11.97 5.84
CA LYS A 152 22.67 11.12 6.96
C LYS A 152 22.42 11.83 8.31
N GLY A 153 21.83 11.11 9.25
CA GLY A 153 21.43 11.59 10.56
C GLY A 153 19.98 12.10 10.65
N ASP A 154 19.31 12.34 9.52
CA ASP A 154 17.88 12.62 9.46
C ASP A 154 17.07 11.38 9.87
N CYS A 155 15.83 11.58 10.32
CA CYS A 155 14.96 10.52 10.82
C CYS A 155 13.87 10.12 9.85
N ILE A 156 13.78 8.83 9.55
CA ILE A 156 12.68 8.23 8.80
C ILE A 156 11.68 7.65 9.80
N GLY A 157 10.43 8.11 9.75
CA GLY A 157 9.29 7.52 10.44
C GLY A 157 8.75 6.34 9.65
N ILE A 158 8.51 5.21 10.30
CA ILE A 158 7.86 4.04 9.71
C ILE A 158 6.44 3.93 10.26
N VAL A 159 5.47 3.77 9.36
CA VAL A 159 4.04 3.66 9.67
C VAL A 159 3.42 2.46 8.96
N ALA A 160 2.43 1.81 9.55
CA ALA A 160 1.68 0.72 8.91
C ALA A 160 0.22 1.12 8.64
N PRO A 161 -0.04 2.02 7.68
CA PRO A 161 -1.38 2.53 7.40
C PRO A 161 -2.25 1.53 6.62
N ALA A 162 -1.65 0.52 5.97
CA ALA A 162 -2.32 -0.61 5.34
C ALA A 162 -2.17 -1.85 6.23
N SER A 163 -1.49 -2.92 5.80
CA SER A 163 -1.23 -4.14 6.60
C SER A 163 0.05 -4.06 7.47
N TYR A 164 0.22 -5.02 8.38
CA TYR A 164 1.45 -5.21 9.17
C TYR A 164 2.40 -6.22 8.52
N ILE A 165 3.59 -6.36 9.12
CA ILE A 165 4.59 -7.39 8.79
C ILE A 165 4.86 -8.21 10.06
N GLU A 166 5.22 -9.49 9.92
CA GLU A 166 5.66 -10.33 11.04
C GLU A 166 7.03 -9.89 11.60
N ASN A 167 7.30 -10.23 12.87
CA ASN A 167 8.38 -9.61 13.66
C ASN A 167 9.81 -9.72 13.08
N ASN A 168 10.15 -10.79 12.35
CA ASN A 168 11.52 -11.00 11.87
C ASN A 168 11.90 -10.10 10.69
N ASP A 169 10.97 -9.83 9.78
CA ASP A 169 11.24 -9.02 8.57
C ASP A 169 11.29 -7.53 8.90
N PHE A 170 10.50 -7.11 9.90
CA PHE A 170 10.47 -5.73 10.39
C PHE A 170 11.85 -5.25 10.88
N ASN A 171 12.52 -6.08 11.68
CA ASN A 171 13.83 -5.73 12.25
C ASN A 171 14.91 -5.55 11.17
N GLN A 172 14.90 -6.41 10.15
CA GLN A 172 15.88 -6.34 9.06
C GLN A 172 15.76 -5.04 8.27
N ALA A 173 14.53 -4.60 7.99
CA ALA A 173 14.31 -3.38 7.23
C ALA A 173 14.64 -2.11 8.05
N VAL A 174 14.39 -2.12 9.36
CA VAL A 174 14.88 -1.05 10.27
C VAL A 174 16.42 -1.00 10.28
N MET A 175 17.08 -2.16 10.31
CA MET A 175 18.55 -2.25 10.25
C MET A 175 19.10 -1.73 8.91
N PHE A 176 18.42 -2.02 7.80
CA PHE A 176 18.76 -1.48 6.49
C PHE A 176 18.75 0.05 6.48
N LEU A 177 17.68 0.70 6.97
CA LEU A 177 17.64 2.17 6.99
C LEU A 177 18.70 2.78 7.92
N ARG A 178 18.95 2.16 9.08
CA ARG A 178 20.00 2.61 10.01
C ARG A 178 21.40 2.52 9.41
N SER A 179 21.66 1.46 8.68
CA SER A 179 22.96 1.23 8.04
C SER A 179 23.21 2.18 6.85
N LEU A 180 22.17 2.76 6.24
CA LEU A 180 22.29 3.92 5.35
C LEU A 180 22.65 5.24 6.07
N GLY A 181 22.62 5.24 7.41
CA GLY A 181 22.97 6.36 8.27
C GLY A 181 21.78 7.20 8.72
N TYR A 182 20.56 6.70 8.60
CA TYR A 182 19.35 7.38 9.07
C TYR A 182 18.98 6.96 10.49
N LYS A 183 18.35 7.86 11.23
CA LYS A 183 17.60 7.49 12.42
C LYS A 183 16.26 6.89 11.98
N VAL A 184 15.70 6.00 12.78
CA VAL A 184 14.42 5.36 12.48
C VAL A 184 13.51 5.51 13.70
N LYS A 185 12.33 6.08 13.48
CA LYS A 185 11.23 6.11 14.46
C LYS A 185 10.13 5.16 13.96
N VAL A 186 9.67 4.28 14.83
CA VAL A 186 8.63 3.28 14.49
C VAL A 186 7.33 3.72 15.16
N ALA A 187 6.24 3.79 14.40
CA ALA A 187 4.92 4.04 14.95
C ALA A 187 4.34 2.77 15.60
N ASP A 188 3.46 2.96 16.58
CA ASP A 188 2.78 1.86 17.27
C ASP A 188 1.92 1.01 16.32
N SER A 189 1.41 1.61 15.23
CA SER A 189 0.69 0.90 14.16
C SER A 189 1.49 -0.23 13.51
N CYS A 190 2.83 -0.19 13.57
CA CYS A 190 3.69 -1.25 13.06
C CYS A 190 3.76 -2.49 13.98
N ILE A 191 3.45 -2.31 15.26
CA ILE A 191 3.53 -3.36 16.28
C ILE A 191 2.12 -3.90 16.59
N GLN A 192 1.10 -3.05 16.46
CA GLN A 192 -0.28 -3.39 16.72
C GLN A 192 -0.90 -4.19 15.56
N THR A 193 -1.55 -5.30 15.91
CA THR A 193 -2.18 -6.22 14.96
C THR A 193 -3.70 -6.16 14.97
N ASP A 194 -4.33 -5.32 15.80
CA ASP A 194 -5.78 -5.12 15.71
C ASP A 194 -6.14 -4.41 14.39
N ARG A 195 -7.10 -4.99 13.67
CA ARG A 195 -7.60 -4.52 12.37
C ARG A 195 -9.11 -4.28 12.38
N SER A 196 -9.68 -4.17 13.57
CA SER A 196 -11.05 -3.72 13.78
C SER A 196 -11.29 -2.40 13.06
N VAL A 197 -12.49 -2.24 12.49
CA VAL A 197 -12.84 -1.09 11.61
C VAL A 197 -12.90 0.23 12.39
N VAL A 198 -13.03 0.16 13.72
CA VAL A 198 -13.14 1.36 14.56
C VAL A 198 -11.80 1.59 15.25
N GLU A 199 -11.46 0.77 16.23
CA GLU A 199 -10.27 0.98 17.06
C GLU A 199 -8.96 0.84 16.24
N GLY A 200 -8.87 -0.16 15.36
CA GLY A 200 -7.69 -0.36 14.52
C GLY A 200 -7.52 0.68 13.40
N ASP A 201 -8.59 1.26 12.88
CA ASP A 201 -8.51 2.29 11.83
C ASP A 201 -8.13 3.65 12.41
N GLU A 202 -8.72 4.04 13.55
CA GLU A 202 -8.35 5.26 14.28
C GLU A 202 -6.88 5.24 14.70
N GLN A 203 -6.40 4.12 15.25
CA GLN A 203 -4.99 3.98 15.67
C GLN A 203 -4.01 4.11 14.48
N ARG A 204 -4.35 3.53 13.33
CA ARG A 204 -3.51 3.66 12.11
C ARG A 204 -3.49 5.10 11.59
N ALA A 205 -4.62 5.80 11.65
CA ALA A 205 -4.71 7.20 11.27
C ALA A 205 -3.94 8.10 12.24
N GLU A 206 -4.10 7.89 13.55
CA GLU A 206 -3.41 8.63 14.61
C GLU A 206 -1.89 8.49 14.46
N ALA A 207 -1.39 7.26 14.29
CA ALA A 207 0.02 7.01 14.02
C ALA A 207 0.57 7.78 12.80
N LEU A 208 -0.23 7.94 11.75
CA LEU A 208 0.16 8.72 10.58
C LEU A 208 0.15 10.23 10.87
N ASN A 209 -0.90 10.72 11.51
CA ASN A 209 -1.02 12.12 11.95
C ASN A 209 0.18 12.52 12.84
N GLU A 210 0.54 11.68 13.81
CA GLU A 210 1.68 11.92 14.71
C GLU A 210 3.01 12.01 13.95
N MET A 211 3.21 11.18 12.92
CA MET A 211 4.44 11.21 12.13
C MET A 211 4.54 12.46 11.26
N PHE A 212 3.43 13.02 10.79
CA PHE A 212 3.43 14.34 10.15
C PHE A 212 3.68 15.45 11.17
N LEU A 213 3.06 15.40 12.35
CA LEU A 213 3.21 16.43 13.38
C LEU A 213 4.61 16.48 14.02
N ASP A 214 5.30 15.35 14.15
CA ASP A 214 6.56 15.26 14.90
C ASP A 214 7.75 15.86 14.14
N ASP A 215 8.20 17.05 14.53
CA ASP A 215 9.36 17.76 13.94
C ASP A 215 10.69 16.98 13.98
N SER A 216 10.78 15.89 14.75
CA SER A 216 11.95 15.01 14.74
C SER A 216 11.95 14.00 13.58
N VAL A 217 10.81 13.84 12.90
CA VAL A 217 10.62 12.98 11.74
C VAL A 217 10.72 13.81 10.46
N ASP A 218 11.59 13.38 9.55
CA ASP A 218 11.97 14.12 8.35
C ASP A 218 11.30 13.57 7.08
N ALA A 219 10.99 12.27 7.07
CA ALA A 219 10.25 11.59 6.02
C ALA A 219 9.48 10.40 6.61
N ILE A 220 8.44 9.97 5.91
CA ILE A 220 7.55 8.88 6.29
C ILE A 220 7.64 7.79 5.22
N LEU A 221 7.99 6.59 5.65
CA LEU A 221 8.06 5.40 4.80
C LEU A 221 7.00 4.40 5.25
N CYS A 222 6.09 4.05 4.34
CA CYS A 222 5.07 3.06 4.64
C CYS A 222 5.70 1.67 4.82
N LEU A 223 5.20 0.93 5.79
CA LEU A 223 5.69 -0.39 6.15
C LEU A 223 5.49 -1.39 5.01
N ARG A 224 4.23 -1.48 4.56
CA ARG A 224 3.75 -2.31 3.45
C ARG A 224 2.40 -1.77 2.99
N GLY A 225 1.97 -2.18 1.80
CA GLY A 225 0.60 -2.06 1.32
C GLY A 225 -0.28 -3.12 1.97
N GLY A 226 -1.31 -3.57 1.28
CA GLY A 226 -2.25 -4.56 1.79
C GLY A 226 -3.68 -4.05 1.73
N TYR A 227 -4.31 -3.82 2.88
CA TYR A 227 -5.70 -3.36 2.89
C TYR A 227 -5.98 -2.38 4.03
N GLY A 228 -6.76 -1.36 3.71
CA GLY A 228 -7.46 -0.52 4.68
C GLY A 228 -7.02 0.93 4.71
N CYS A 229 -6.14 1.42 3.83
CA CYS A 229 -5.82 2.84 3.73
C CYS A 229 -7.06 3.69 3.39
N SER A 230 -7.96 3.18 2.55
CA SER A 230 -9.21 3.88 2.22
C SER A 230 -10.12 4.07 3.43
N ARG A 231 -10.04 3.20 4.43
CA ARG A 231 -10.85 3.28 5.66
C ARG A 231 -10.33 4.32 6.66
N ILE A 232 -9.05 4.70 6.55
CA ILE A 232 -8.45 5.64 7.51
C ILE A 232 -8.53 7.10 7.07
N LEU A 233 -8.98 7.37 5.83
CA LEU A 233 -8.96 8.71 5.24
C LEU A 233 -9.78 9.72 6.06
N ASP A 234 -10.96 9.34 6.53
CA ASP A 234 -11.85 10.22 7.31
C ASP A 234 -11.27 10.61 8.68
N TYR A 235 -10.24 9.90 9.16
CA TYR A 235 -9.60 10.13 10.45
C TYR A 235 -8.30 10.94 10.35
N LEU A 236 -7.87 11.31 9.14
CA LEU A 236 -6.66 12.11 8.94
C LEU A 236 -6.92 13.59 9.19
N ASP A 237 -6.02 14.23 9.93
CA ASP A 237 -6.05 15.67 10.14
C ASP A 237 -5.37 16.37 8.97
N TYR A 238 -6.12 16.56 7.87
CA TYR A 238 -5.60 17.14 6.64
C TYR A 238 -5.08 18.57 6.80
N GLU A 239 -5.69 19.37 7.68
CA GLU A 239 -5.23 20.74 7.94
C GLU A 239 -3.86 20.71 8.61
N MET A 240 -3.69 19.90 9.66
CA MET A 240 -2.40 19.71 10.32
C MET A 240 -1.36 19.13 9.35
N ILE A 241 -1.70 18.08 8.61
CA ILE A 241 -0.76 17.46 7.65
C ILE A 241 -0.30 18.49 6.61
N ALA A 242 -1.21 19.33 6.09
CA ALA A 242 -0.86 20.36 5.13
C ALA A 242 0.11 21.41 5.71
N GLU A 243 0.05 21.70 7.00
CA GLU A 243 0.99 22.62 7.69
C GLU A 243 2.36 21.97 7.96
N HIS A 244 2.44 20.64 7.95
CA HIS A 244 3.65 19.87 8.23
C HIS A 244 4.06 18.94 7.06
N PRO A 245 4.33 19.47 5.86
CA PRO A 245 4.60 18.63 4.69
C PRO A 245 5.88 17.82 4.86
N LYS A 246 5.78 16.50 4.67
CA LYS A 246 6.89 15.54 4.67
C LYS A 246 6.77 14.63 3.46
N LEU A 247 7.89 14.04 3.06
CA LEU A 247 7.87 12.96 2.09
C LEU A 247 7.05 11.80 2.67
N LEU A 248 6.03 11.34 1.96
CA LEU A 248 5.40 10.04 2.17
C LEU A 248 5.71 9.13 0.99
N MET A 249 6.21 7.93 1.28
CA MET A 249 6.57 6.93 0.26
C MET A 249 5.91 5.57 0.53
N GLY A 250 5.32 5.01 -0.52
CA GLY A 250 4.80 3.64 -0.55
C GLY A 250 4.05 3.36 -1.86
N TYR A 251 3.48 2.17 -2.01
CA TYR A 251 2.69 1.81 -3.21
C TYR A 251 1.54 0.84 -2.85
N SER A 252 0.81 0.32 -3.85
CA SER A 252 -0.31 -0.60 -3.63
C SER A 252 -1.48 0.12 -2.91
N ASP A 253 -2.00 -0.43 -1.81
CA ASP A 253 -3.06 0.17 -0.97
C ASP A 253 -2.76 1.62 -0.52
N ILE A 254 -1.48 1.99 -0.41
CA ILE A 254 -1.01 3.35 -0.09
C ILE A 254 -1.49 4.38 -1.13
N THR A 255 -1.90 3.95 -2.32
CA THR A 255 -2.52 4.80 -3.35
C THR A 255 -3.64 5.68 -2.79
N ALA A 256 -4.45 5.18 -1.86
CA ALA A 256 -5.49 5.98 -1.23
C ALA A 256 -4.94 7.21 -0.49
N LEU A 257 -3.80 7.06 0.19
CA LEU A 257 -3.11 8.16 0.84
C LEU A 257 -2.46 9.11 -0.17
N HIS A 258 -1.86 8.58 -1.25
CA HIS A 258 -1.29 9.40 -2.31
C HIS A 258 -2.32 10.36 -2.92
N VAL A 259 -3.50 9.84 -3.24
CA VAL A 259 -4.61 10.66 -3.77
C VAL A 259 -5.07 11.66 -2.71
N ALA A 260 -5.40 11.21 -1.50
CA ALA A 260 -5.95 12.07 -0.47
C ALA A 260 -4.98 13.21 -0.06
N LEU A 261 -3.69 12.92 0.10
CA LEU A 261 -2.69 13.94 0.48
C LEU A 261 -2.45 14.96 -0.63
N MET A 262 -2.53 14.54 -1.88
CA MET A 262 -2.43 15.47 -3.00
C MET A 262 -3.64 16.39 -3.05
N GLU A 263 -4.84 15.83 -3.06
CA GLU A 263 -6.11 16.58 -3.22
C GLU A 263 -6.45 17.44 -2.00
N LYS A 264 -6.25 16.92 -0.78
CA LYS A 264 -6.66 17.60 0.46
C LYS A 264 -5.56 18.47 1.05
N CYS A 265 -4.29 18.08 0.90
CA CYS A 265 -3.17 18.79 1.53
C CYS A 265 -2.29 19.57 0.54
N GLY A 266 -2.41 19.29 -0.77
CA GLY A 266 -1.52 19.85 -1.78
C GLY A 266 -0.07 19.38 -1.62
N ILE A 267 0.13 18.12 -1.22
CA ILE A 267 1.46 17.53 -0.97
C ILE A 267 1.83 16.57 -2.10
N ALA A 268 3.04 16.70 -2.62
CA ALA A 268 3.64 15.71 -3.51
C ALA A 268 4.14 14.51 -2.70
N THR A 269 3.87 13.30 -3.20
CA THR A 269 4.25 12.03 -2.56
C THR A 269 5.08 11.19 -3.53
N VAL A 270 5.52 10.00 -3.09
CA VAL A 270 6.29 9.09 -3.94
C VAL A 270 5.65 7.72 -3.95
N HIS A 271 5.29 7.25 -5.15
CA HIS A 271 5.08 5.84 -5.40
C HIS A 271 6.45 5.16 -5.49
N GLY A 272 6.76 4.27 -4.58
CA GLY A 272 8.09 3.67 -4.50
C GLY A 272 8.22 2.62 -3.42
N PRO A 273 9.43 2.05 -3.23
CA PRO A 273 9.65 0.93 -2.34
C PRO A 273 9.23 1.23 -0.91
N MET A 274 8.72 0.20 -0.23
CA MET A 274 8.30 0.25 1.17
C MET A 274 9.33 -0.45 2.05
N VAL A 275 9.15 -0.39 3.36
CA VAL A 275 10.01 -1.11 4.31
C VAL A 275 10.07 -2.62 3.98
N SER A 276 8.93 -3.24 3.63
CA SER A 276 8.88 -4.64 3.18
C SER A 276 9.68 -4.93 1.92
N SER A 277 9.92 -3.94 1.07
CA SER A 277 10.71 -4.13 -0.15
C SER A 277 12.19 -4.38 0.18
N PHE A 278 12.66 -3.99 1.36
CA PHE A 278 14.07 -4.11 1.74
C PHE A 278 14.39 -5.37 2.56
N SER A 279 13.40 -6.06 3.14
CA SER A 279 13.65 -7.27 3.94
C SER A 279 14.27 -8.39 3.09
N ASP A 280 13.69 -8.65 1.92
CA ASP A 280 14.15 -9.71 1.02
C ASP A 280 15.52 -9.38 0.42
N ILE A 281 15.73 -8.10 0.09
CA ILE A 281 16.99 -7.56 -0.43
C ILE A 281 18.09 -7.71 0.63
N TYR A 282 17.79 -7.33 1.87
CA TYR A 282 18.74 -7.45 2.98
C TYR A 282 19.08 -8.91 3.27
N SER A 283 18.08 -9.80 3.36
CA SER A 283 18.29 -11.23 3.57
C SER A 283 19.17 -11.84 2.48
N SER A 284 18.88 -11.56 1.21
CA SER A 284 19.67 -12.03 0.07
C SER A 284 21.11 -11.50 0.09
N TYR A 285 21.31 -10.25 0.51
CA TYR A 285 22.63 -9.66 0.61
C TYR A 285 23.45 -10.28 1.76
N VAL A 286 22.84 -10.43 2.93
CA VAL A 286 23.46 -11.07 4.09
C VAL A 286 23.90 -12.50 3.72
N GLN A 287 23.06 -13.25 3.02
CA GLN A 287 23.42 -14.58 2.53
C GLN A 287 24.64 -14.55 1.60
N GLN A 288 24.70 -13.60 0.66
CA GLN A 288 25.87 -13.46 -0.23
C GLN A 288 27.16 -13.12 0.54
N LEU A 289 27.08 -12.32 1.61
CA LEU A 289 28.23 -12.02 2.47
C LEU A 289 28.71 -13.29 3.20
N PHE A 290 27.79 -14.12 3.69
CA PHE A 290 28.12 -15.44 4.25
C PHE A 290 28.84 -16.33 3.24
N GLU A 291 28.31 -16.44 2.03
CA GLU A 291 28.88 -17.28 0.96
C GLU A 291 30.27 -16.80 0.52
N LYS A 292 30.55 -15.50 0.62
CA LYS A 292 31.85 -14.90 0.27
C LYS A 292 32.93 -15.06 1.35
N ASN A 293 32.66 -15.71 2.49
CA ASN A 293 33.64 -15.94 3.58
C ASN A 293 34.34 -14.65 4.06
N LEU A 294 33.65 -13.51 4.05
CA LEU A 294 34.13 -12.32 4.76
C LEU A 294 33.96 -12.59 6.26
N ASN A 295 35.00 -12.30 7.07
CA ASN A 295 35.11 -12.63 8.50
C ASN A 295 33.86 -12.19 9.29
N LEU A 296 32.87 -13.07 9.39
CA LEU A 296 31.74 -12.97 10.29
C LEU A 296 32.11 -13.77 11.55
N GLU A 297 32.22 -13.10 12.69
CA GLU A 297 32.46 -13.78 13.96
C GLU A 297 31.19 -14.54 14.39
N VAL A 298 31.25 -15.87 14.23
CA VAL A 298 30.24 -16.82 14.73
C VAL A 298 30.35 -16.87 16.25
N LEU A 299 29.37 -16.31 16.96
CA LEU A 299 29.44 -16.14 18.42
C LEU A 299 29.02 -17.35 19.25
N THR A 300 28.46 -18.39 18.63
CA THR A 300 28.11 -19.61 19.34
C THR A 300 28.51 -20.77 18.46
N GLY A 301 29.36 -21.66 18.96
CA GLY A 301 29.99 -22.76 18.22
C GLY A 301 29.04 -23.86 17.72
N ASP A 302 27.80 -23.51 17.37
CA ASP A 302 26.86 -24.31 16.61
C ASP A 302 26.86 -23.86 15.13
N SER A 303 26.30 -24.67 14.24
CA SER A 303 26.37 -24.50 12.79
C SER A 303 26.07 -23.07 12.32
N VAL A 304 26.89 -22.55 11.41
CA VAL A 304 26.69 -21.25 10.73
C VAL A 304 25.36 -21.29 9.99
N GLN A 305 24.35 -20.67 10.58
CA GLN A 305 23.07 -20.37 9.96
C GLN A 305 22.91 -18.84 9.97
N PRO A 306 22.35 -18.22 8.90
CA PRO A 306 22.24 -16.76 8.77
C PRO A 306 21.60 -16.06 9.98
N GLU A 307 20.59 -16.70 10.57
CA GLU A 307 19.82 -16.21 11.72
C GLU A 307 20.61 -16.17 13.04
N ASN A 308 21.75 -16.86 13.12
CA ASN A 308 22.53 -17.03 14.36
C ASN A 308 23.83 -16.22 14.39
N CYS A 309 24.03 -15.30 13.45
CA CYS A 309 25.27 -14.54 13.33
C CYS A 309 25.09 -13.10 13.79
N LYS A 310 26.01 -12.61 14.65
CA LYS A 310 26.13 -11.17 14.88
C LYS A 310 26.90 -10.56 13.72
N ILE A 311 26.18 -9.81 12.90
CA ILE A 311 26.79 -9.01 11.85
C ILE A 311 27.13 -7.67 12.49
N ASP A 312 28.42 -7.36 12.61
CA ASP A 312 28.87 -6.01 12.96
C ASP A 312 28.53 -5.09 11.78
N LEU A 313 27.40 -4.40 11.90
CA LEU A 313 26.83 -3.58 10.83
C LEU A 313 27.76 -2.43 10.43
N ASP A 314 28.65 -2.00 11.32
CA ASP A 314 29.65 -0.95 11.03
C ASP A 314 30.76 -1.44 10.09
N GLN A 315 30.86 -2.76 9.84
CA GLN A 315 31.83 -3.37 8.93
C GLN A 315 31.24 -3.71 7.55
N ILE A 316 29.94 -3.54 7.33
CA ILE A 316 29.33 -3.74 6.02
C ILE A 316 29.66 -2.52 5.14
N SER A 317 30.58 -2.69 4.20
CA SER A 317 30.82 -1.67 3.17
C SER A 317 29.74 -1.74 2.08
N PHE A 318 28.87 -0.73 2.06
CA PHE A 318 27.70 -0.55 1.18
C PHE A 318 27.97 -0.48 -0.32
N GLU A 319 29.22 -0.45 -0.75
CA GLU A 319 29.59 -0.32 -2.16
C GLU A 319 29.07 -1.51 -2.99
N ASP A 320 28.85 -2.68 -2.38
CA ASP A 320 28.35 -3.90 -3.04
C ASP A 320 26.81 -3.99 -3.19
N MET A 321 26.03 -3.21 -2.43
CA MET A 321 24.55 -3.14 -2.57
C MET A 321 24.09 -2.19 -3.68
N SER A 322 25.02 -1.42 -4.25
CA SER A 322 24.76 -0.44 -5.31
C SER A 322 24.35 -1.04 -6.65
N MET A 323 24.23 -2.37 -6.74
CA MET A 323 23.80 -3.07 -7.95
C MET A 323 22.29 -3.32 -8.02
N ASP A 324 21.57 -3.21 -6.90
CA ASP A 324 20.11 -3.34 -6.88
C ASP A 324 19.46 -2.03 -7.36
N TYR A 325 18.54 -2.15 -8.32
CA TYR A 325 17.87 -1.00 -8.92
C TYR A 325 17.01 -0.27 -7.89
N THR A 326 16.18 -0.99 -7.14
CA THR A 326 15.25 -0.45 -6.14
C THR A 326 15.99 0.30 -5.03
N VAL A 327 17.07 -0.26 -4.49
CA VAL A 327 17.91 0.41 -3.49
C VAL A 327 18.55 1.68 -4.04
N THR A 328 19.02 1.64 -5.29
CA THR A 328 19.62 2.80 -5.97
C THR A 328 18.59 3.91 -6.15
N GLN A 329 17.40 3.58 -6.66
CA GLN A 329 16.28 4.50 -6.83
C GLN A 329 15.84 5.13 -5.52
N PHE A 330 15.70 4.33 -4.45
CA PHE A 330 15.40 4.84 -3.12
C PHE A 330 16.44 5.85 -2.64
N ARG A 331 17.73 5.48 -2.67
CA ARG A 331 18.83 6.33 -2.17
C ARG A 331 18.95 7.64 -2.93
N GLU A 332 18.91 7.56 -4.26
CA GLU A 332 19.08 8.75 -5.10
C GLU A 332 17.83 9.64 -5.01
N GLY A 333 16.63 9.05 -5.07
CA GLY A 333 15.37 9.79 -4.97
C GLY A 333 15.22 10.55 -3.66
N ILE A 334 15.49 9.93 -2.50
CA ILE A 334 15.30 10.60 -1.20
C ILE A 334 16.33 11.69 -0.90
N THR A 335 17.43 11.77 -1.65
CA THR A 335 18.52 12.74 -1.42
C THR A 335 18.60 13.82 -2.49
N ASN A 336 17.82 13.73 -3.56
CA ASN A 336 17.92 14.60 -4.72
C ASN A 336 16.97 15.81 -4.64
N THR A 337 17.52 17.00 -4.86
CA THR A 337 16.78 18.28 -4.95
C THR A 337 16.75 18.85 -6.37
N ASP A 338 17.34 18.17 -7.34
CA ASP A 338 17.30 18.52 -8.76
C ASP A 338 16.21 17.71 -9.49
N PRO A 339 15.67 18.19 -10.62
CA PRO A 339 14.84 17.36 -11.49
C PRO A 339 15.55 16.05 -11.84
N ILE A 340 14.82 14.92 -11.72
CA ILE A 340 15.39 13.59 -12.03
C ILE A 340 15.81 13.53 -13.52
N GLY A 341 15.08 14.22 -14.40
CA GLY A 341 15.33 14.18 -15.84
C GLY A 341 14.82 12.88 -16.45
N GLU A 342 15.49 12.39 -17.50
CA GLU A 342 15.17 11.11 -18.12
C GLU A 342 15.35 9.97 -17.11
N ILE A 343 14.32 9.12 -16.99
CA ILE A 343 14.35 8.04 -16.00
C ILE A 343 15.42 7.01 -16.36
N THR A 344 16.03 6.41 -15.34
CA THR A 344 16.92 5.26 -15.52
C THR A 344 16.11 3.98 -15.41
N LEU A 345 16.24 3.09 -16.40
CA LEU A 345 15.60 1.78 -16.42
C LEU A 345 16.55 0.69 -15.91
N PRO A 346 16.03 -0.40 -15.33
CA PRO A 346 16.81 -1.60 -15.05
C PRO A 346 17.47 -2.18 -16.31
N ASP A 347 18.57 -2.92 -16.13
CA ASP A 347 19.31 -3.51 -17.24
C ASP A 347 18.43 -4.44 -18.09
N GLY A 348 18.33 -4.13 -19.39
CA GLY A 348 17.56 -4.93 -20.35
C GLY A 348 16.06 -4.64 -20.37
N GLN A 349 15.59 -3.67 -19.58
CA GLN A 349 14.22 -3.15 -19.68
C GLN A 349 14.16 -1.93 -20.60
N GLU A 350 13.02 -1.75 -21.27
CA GLU A 350 12.76 -0.65 -22.19
C GLU A 350 11.32 -0.16 -22.04
N LEU A 351 11.11 1.15 -22.13
CA LEU A 351 9.78 1.73 -22.26
C LEU A 351 9.24 1.48 -23.67
N THR A 352 7.98 1.03 -23.75
CA THR A 352 7.31 0.73 -25.02
C THR A 352 6.11 1.66 -25.24
N ALA A 353 6.01 2.23 -26.44
CA ALA A 353 4.85 3.01 -26.87
C ALA A 353 3.69 2.09 -27.27
N LEU A 354 2.56 2.20 -26.56
CA LEU A 354 1.30 1.53 -26.94
C LEU A 354 0.42 2.42 -27.82
N VAL A 355 0.40 3.72 -27.53
CA VAL A 355 -0.30 4.74 -28.32
C VAL A 355 0.66 5.91 -28.53
N PRO A 356 1.09 6.19 -29.77
CA PRO A 356 2.06 7.26 -30.04
C PRO A 356 1.55 8.66 -29.70
N GLY A 357 2.48 9.54 -29.34
CA GLY A 357 2.24 10.96 -29.07
C GLY A 357 3.10 11.49 -27.94
N THR A 358 2.86 12.74 -27.55
CA THR A 358 3.58 13.41 -26.47
C THR A 358 2.59 14.03 -25.51
N ALA A 359 2.85 13.87 -24.21
CA ALA A 359 2.07 14.49 -23.15
C ALA A 359 2.98 15.14 -22.12
N LYS A 360 2.48 16.18 -21.46
CA LYS A 360 3.15 16.87 -20.38
C LYS A 360 2.12 17.23 -19.32
N GLY A 361 2.36 16.82 -18.08
CA GLY A 361 1.42 16.99 -16.97
C GLY A 361 2.04 16.54 -15.66
N ARG A 362 1.31 16.70 -14.56
CA ARG A 362 1.72 16.11 -13.28
C ARG A 362 1.54 14.59 -13.35
N ILE A 363 2.48 13.82 -12.82
CA ILE A 363 2.27 12.37 -12.65
C ILE A 363 1.35 12.14 -11.46
N ILE A 364 0.29 11.37 -11.65
CA ILE A 364 -0.69 11.02 -10.61
C ILE A 364 -1.13 9.56 -10.80
N GLY A 365 -1.69 8.92 -9.78
CA GLY A 365 -2.31 7.61 -9.91
C GLY A 365 -1.82 6.61 -8.85
N GLY A 366 -1.57 5.36 -9.25
CA GLY A 366 -1.15 4.27 -8.36
C GLY A 366 -1.82 2.94 -8.70
N ASN A 367 -2.18 2.16 -7.69
CA ASN A 367 -2.82 0.86 -7.89
C ASN A 367 -4.21 0.98 -8.51
N LEU A 368 -4.46 0.22 -9.58
CA LEU A 368 -5.68 0.29 -10.38
C LEU A 368 -6.95 0.00 -9.57
N THR A 369 -6.95 -1.06 -8.76
CA THR A 369 -8.07 -1.43 -7.88
C THR A 369 -8.39 -0.31 -6.89
N ILE A 370 -7.36 0.30 -6.30
CA ILE A 370 -7.57 1.39 -5.34
C ILE A 370 -8.15 2.62 -6.04
N LEU A 371 -7.60 3.03 -7.18
CA LEU A 371 -8.14 4.16 -7.94
C LEU A 371 -9.63 3.97 -8.28
N ALA A 372 -10.00 2.77 -8.76
CA ALA A 372 -11.41 2.46 -9.05
C ALA A 372 -12.28 2.47 -7.78
N SER A 373 -11.76 2.00 -6.65
CA SER A 373 -12.50 1.96 -5.39
C SER A 373 -12.83 3.36 -4.82
N LEU A 374 -12.03 4.38 -5.17
CA LEU A 374 -12.23 5.76 -4.71
C LEU A 374 -13.22 6.54 -5.57
N VAL A 375 -13.60 6.03 -6.75
CA VAL A 375 -14.57 6.69 -7.63
C VAL A 375 -15.90 6.92 -6.91
N GLY A 376 -16.40 8.15 -7.00
CA GLY A 376 -17.63 8.59 -6.34
C GLY A 376 -17.49 8.98 -4.86
N THR A 377 -16.29 8.85 -4.29
CA THR A 377 -15.98 9.34 -2.93
C THR A 377 -15.39 10.75 -3.00
N GLU A 378 -15.27 11.44 -1.86
CA GLU A 378 -14.58 12.73 -1.79
C GLU A 378 -13.05 12.64 -1.99
N TYR A 379 -12.54 11.42 -2.15
CA TYR A 379 -11.15 11.07 -2.40
C TYR A 379 -10.95 10.52 -3.82
N GLU A 380 -11.93 10.71 -4.71
CA GLU A 380 -11.76 10.41 -6.13
C GLU A 380 -10.61 11.24 -6.71
N LEU A 381 -9.72 10.57 -7.45
CA LEU A 381 -8.58 11.22 -8.10
C LEU A 381 -9.04 12.29 -9.10
N GLN A 382 -8.62 13.53 -8.87
CA GLN A 382 -8.78 14.62 -9.83
C GLN A 382 -7.56 14.64 -10.76
N ALA A 383 -7.80 14.69 -12.07
CA ALA A 383 -6.80 14.28 -13.06
C ALA A 383 -6.71 15.21 -14.27
N ASP A 384 -7.05 16.49 -14.08
CA ASP A 384 -7.13 17.45 -15.17
C ASP A 384 -5.73 17.77 -15.72
N HIS A 385 -5.51 17.46 -17.00
CA HIS A 385 -4.26 17.70 -17.71
C HIS A 385 -3.03 17.01 -17.09
N ALA A 386 -3.25 15.83 -16.52
CA ALA A 386 -2.22 15.03 -15.86
C ALA A 386 -1.70 13.89 -16.73
N ILE A 387 -0.60 13.27 -16.29
CA ILE A 387 -0.13 11.97 -16.77
C ILE A 387 -0.56 10.93 -15.74
N LEU A 388 -1.50 10.06 -16.12
CA LEU A 388 -2.00 9.00 -15.25
C LEU A 388 -1.03 7.82 -15.26
N PHE A 389 -0.57 7.42 -14.08
CA PHE A 389 0.15 6.18 -13.85
C PHE A 389 -0.77 5.15 -13.22
N PHE A 390 -0.73 3.90 -13.69
CA PHE A 390 -1.31 2.80 -12.95
C PHE A 390 -0.53 1.49 -13.05
N GLU A 391 -0.66 0.68 -12.01
CA GLU A 391 -0.10 -0.67 -11.87
C GLU A 391 -1.13 -1.59 -11.21
N GLU A 392 -0.94 -2.92 -11.28
CA GLU A 392 -1.82 -3.87 -10.59
C GLU A 392 -1.11 -5.17 -10.23
N VAL A 393 -1.65 -5.88 -9.24
CA VAL A 393 -1.19 -7.20 -8.82
C VAL A 393 -2.33 -8.17 -8.57
N GLY A 394 -2.18 -9.42 -9.03
CA GLY A 394 -3.02 -10.55 -8.58
C GLY A 394 -4.48 -10.56 -9.08
N GLU A 395 -4.90 -9.59 -9.88
CA GLU A 395 -6.24 -9.53 -10.46
C GLU A 395 -6.37 -10.33 -11.76
N ALA A 396 -7.54 -10.92 -12.00
CA ALA A 396 -7.86 -11.60 -13.25
C ALA A 396 -8.22 -10.59 -14.37
N ALA A 397 -8.02 -10.95 -15.64
CA ALA A 397 -8.26 -10.07 -16.78
C ALA A 397 -9.67 -9.49 -16.83
N TYR A 398 -10.71 -10.28 -16.52
CA TYR A 398 -12.10 -9.78 -16.46
C TYR A 398 -12.33 -8.77 -15.33
N ARG A 399 -11.53 -8.81 -14.26
CA ARG A 399 -11.56 -7.83 -13.16
C ARG A 399 -10.90 -6.54 -13.63
N ILE A 400 -9.73 -6.64 -14.25
CA ILE A 400 -9.03 -5.50 -14.86
C ILE A 400 -9.92 -4.80 -15.88
N ASP A 401 -10.59 -5.54 -16.77
CA ASP A 401 -11.54 -4.98 -17.72
C ASP A 401 -12.64 -4.16 -17.02
N ARG A 402 -13.24 -4.69 -15.94
CA ARG A 402 -14.25 -3.96 -15.17
C ARG A 402 -13.71 -2.72 -14.46
N LEU A 403 -12.51 -2.79 -13.90
CA LEU A 403 -11.84 -1.66 -13.23
C LEU A 403 -11.56 -0.55 -14.25
N MET A 404 -10.97 -0.90 -15.39
CA MET A 404 -10.72 0.02 -16.49
C MET A 404 -12.02 0.60 -17.05
N GLY A 405 -13.06 -0.23 -17.19
CA GLY A 405 -14.40 0.20 -17.59
C GLY A 405 -15.02 1.19 -16.61
N GLN A 406 -14.86 1.00 -15.30
CA GLN A 406 -15.34 1.95 -14.30
C GLN A 406 -14.62 3.30 -14.41
N LEU A 407 -13.29 3.29 -14.56
CA LEU A 407 -12.49 4.51 -14.77
C LEU A 407 -12.73 5.17 -16.14
N TRP A 408 -13.13 4.38 -17.13
CA TRP A 408 -13.58 4.89 -18.42
C TRP A 408 -14.92 5.64 -18.29
N GLU A 409 -15.91 4.98 -17.69
CA GLU A 409 -17.26 5.53 -17.57
C GLU A 409 -17.34 6.73 -16.60
N ASN A 410 -16.44 6.84 -15.61
CA ASN A 410 -16.35 8.05 -14.78
C ASN A 410 -15.58 9.21 -15.46
N GLY A 411 -15.04 8.98 -16.67
CA GLY A 411 -14.36 9.99 -17.47
C GLY A 411 -12.91 10.27 -17.06
N LEU A 412 -12.26 9.45 -16.23
CA LEU A 412 -10.87 9.66 -15.83
C LEU A 412 -9.94 9.75 -17.06
N PHE A 413 -10.11 8.86 -18.02
CA PHE A 413 -9.28 8.82 -19.24
C PHE A 413 -9.50 10.02 -20.18
N ASP A 414 -10.64 10.71 -20.08
CA ASP A 414 -10.90 11.93 -20.85
C ASP A 414 -10.13 13.13 -20.29
N ARG A 415 -9.97 13.19 -18.95
CA ARG A 415 -9.35 14.29 -18.20
C ARG A 415 -7.82 14.32 -18.30
N VAL A 416 -7.20 13.16 -18.50
CA VAL A 416 -5.74 13.01 -18.55
C VAL A 416 -5.19 13.31 -19.96
N ASP A 417 -3.93 13.74 -20.02
CA ASP A 417 -3.22 14.03 -21.27
C ASP A 417 -2.27 12.91 -21.69
N GLY A 418 -1.90 12.00 -20.78
CA GLY A 418 -1.05 10.85 -21.08
C GLY A 418 -1.21 9.71 -20.06
N ILE A 419 -0.78 8.51 -20.45
CA ILE A 419 -0.93 7.28 -19.66
C ILE A 419 0.42 6.56 -19.54
N LEU A 420 0.79 6.19 -18.32
CA LEU A 420 1.92 5.36 -17.96
C LEU A 420 1.40 4.07 -17.32
N ILE A 421 1.85 2.93 -17.81
CA ILE A 421 1.51 1.62 -17.29
C ILE A 421 2.74 1.04 -16.62
N GLY A 422 2.62 0.82 -15.31
CA GLY A 422 3.58 0.10 -14.50
C GLY A 422 3.48 -1.41 -14.69
N GLU A 423 3.91 -2.13 -13.67
CA GLU A 423 3.92 -3.59 -13.73
C GLU A 423 2.53 -4.19 -13.49
N MET A 424 2.23 -5.26 -14.22
CA MET A 424 1.01 -6.06 -14.08
C MET A 424 1.42 -7.45 -13.59
N VAL A 425 1.57 -7.60 -12.27
CA VAL A 425 2.25 -8.76 -11.65
C VAL A 425 1.27 -9.80 -11.15
N ASN A 426 1.52 -11.07 -11.44
CA ASN A 426 0.65 -12.20 -11.04
C ASN A 426 -0.82 -12.03 -11.47
N ASN A 427 -1.11 -11.14 -12.43
CA ASN A 427 -2.42 -11.04 -13.04
C ASN A 427 -2.65 -12.27 -13.94
N THR A 428 -3.87 -12.76 -13.95
CA THR A 428 -4.22 -13.99 -14.68
C THR A 428 -5.12 -13.69 -15.85
N ASP A 429 -4.79 -14.28 -17.01
CA ASP A 429 -5.67 -14.23 -18.17
C ASP A 429 -6.99 -14.95 -17.87
N SER A 430 -8.03 -14.55 -18.60
CA SER A 430 -9.34 -15.20 -18.55
C SER A 430 -9.63 -15.90 -19.88
N ASP A 431 -10.71 -16.68 -19.91
CA ASP A 431 -11.19 -17.31 -21.17
C ASP A 431 -11.65 -16.27 -22.21
N GLU A 432 -12.02 -15.06 -21.77
CA GLU A 432 -12.60 -14.01 -22.62
C GLU A 432 -11.55 -13.04 -23.17
N CYS A 433 -10.55 -12.68 -22.36
CA CYS A 433 -9.47 -11.79 -22.75
C CYS A 433 -8.20 -12.01 -21.90
N THR A 434 -7.07 -11.61 -22.46
CA THR A 434 -5.82 -11.48 -21.72
C THR A 434 -5.73 -10.13 -21.02
N VAL A 435 -4.88 -10.04 -19.99
CA VAL A 435 -4.58 -8.78 -19.29
C VAL A 435 -4.12 -7.71 -20.26
N SER A 436 -3.18 -8.04 -21.16
CA SER A 436 -2.68 -7.12 -22.17
C SER A 436 -3.77 -6.65 -23.13
N GLN A 437 -4.69 -7.54 -23.53
CA GLN A 437 -5.80 -7.16 -24.41
C GLN A 437 -6.74 -6.16 -23.74
N ALA A 438 -7.07 -6.36 -22.47
CA ALA A 438 -7.90 -5.42 -21.71
C ALA A 438 -7.22 -4.04 -21.64
N ILE A 439 -5.97 -3.99 -21.16
CA ILE A 439 -5.22 -2.73 -21.01
C ILE A 439 -5.02 -2.01 -22.35
N GLU A 440 -4.55 -2.71 -23.38
CA GLU A 440 -4.37 -2.13 -24.71
C GLU A 440 -5.69 -1.64 -25.32
N GLY A 441 -6.78 -2.35 -25.06
CA GLY A 441 -8.12 -1.97 -25.51
C GLY A 441 -8.51 -0.59 -25.00
N TYR A 442 -8.43 -0.38 -23.68
CA TYR A 442 -8.75 0.92 -23.07
C TYR A 442 -7.73 2.00 -23.40
N ALA A 443 -6.44 1.68 -23.49
CA ALA A 443 -5.42 2.64 -23.93
C ALA A 443 -5.72 3.18 -25.35
N LYS A 444 -6.09 2.30 -26.28
CA LYS A 444 -6.50 2.68 -27.64
C LYS A 444 -7.82 3.43 -27.65
N LEU A 445 -8.76 3.04 -26.80
CA LEU A 445 -10.07 3.69 -26.67
C LEU A 445 -9.93 5.14 -26.15
N ALA A 446 -9.05 5.37 -25.18
CA ALA A 446 -8.71 6.70 -24.68
C ALA A 446 -8.05 7.58 -25.74
N GLY A 447 -7.27 6.99 -26.65
CA GLY A 447 -6.60 7.72 -27.72
C GLY A 447 -5.57 8.74 -27.21
N LYS A 448 -5.13 8.59 -25.95
CA LYS A 448 -4.09 9.42 -25.33
C LYS A 448 -2.72 8.75 -25.51
N PRO A 449 -1.61 9.52 -25.59
CA PRO A 449 -0.26 8.98 -25.57
C PRO A 449 -0.09 7.99 -24.41
N CYS A 450 0.39 6.78 -24.71
CA CYS A 450 0.45 5.70 -23.75
C CYS A 450 1.78 4.95 -23.82
N ILE A 451 2.44 4.82 -22.67
CA ILE A 451 3.70 4.08 -22.48
C ILE A 451 3.47 2.95 -21.48
N THR A 452 4.07 1.79 -21.74
CA THR A 452 4.17 0.67 -20.80
C THR A 452 5.63 0.30 -20.53
N GLY A 453 5.84 -0.54 -19.50
CA GLY A 453 7.17 -0.97 -19.06
C GLY A 453 7.80 -0.03 -18.05
N VAL A 454 7.00 0.80 -17.35
CA VAL A 454 7.52 1.60 -16.24
C VAL A 454 7.86 0.65 -15.08
N PRO A 455 9.11 0.64 -14.56
CA PRO A 455 9.56 -0.29 -13.52
C PRO A 455 9.06 0.16 -12.14
N ALA A 456 7.74 0.20 -11.97
CA ALA A 456 7.07 0.60 -10.75
C ALA A 456 5.82 -0.28 -10.56
N GLY A 457 5.71 -0.89 -9.39
CA GLY A 457 4.62 -1.80 -9.05
C GLY A 457 5.10 -2.91 -8.12
N HIS A 458 4.52 -4.10 -8.29
CA HIS A 458 4.76 -5.28 -7.44
C HIS A 458 5.82 -6.24 -7.98
N GLY A 459 6.62 -5.84 -8.98
CA GLY A 459 7.66 -6.68 -9.54
C GLY A 459 8.97 -6.60 -8.77
N GLU A 460 10.04 -7.06 -9.40
CA GLU A 460 11.37 -7.11 -8.79
C GLU A 460 11.99 -5.71 -8.64
N ASP A 461 11.76 -4.84 -9.62
CA ASP A 461 12.32 -3.50 -9.70
C ASP A 461 11.26 -2.45 -9.36
N ASN A 462 11.54 -1.59 -8.37
CA ASN A 462 10.61 -0.55 -7.94
C ASN A 462 11.28 0.84 -7.94
N MET A 463 10.85 1.65 -8.91
CA MET A 463 11.34 3.00 -9.11
C MET A 463 10.83 3.97 -8.04
N PHE A 464 11.65 4.97 -7.72
CA PHE A 464 11.20 6.19 -7.06
C PHE A 464 10.40 7.04 -8.06
N LEU A 465 9.07 6.89 -8.07
CA LEU A 465 8.18 7.61 -8.97
C LEU A 465 7.46 8.75 -8.22
N PRO A 466 7.88 10.02 -8.41
CA PRO A 466 7.27 11.14 -7.70
C PRO A 466 5.89 11.47 -8.29
N PHE A 467 4.89 11.52 -7.41
CA PHE A 467 3.55 11.97 -7.73
C PHE A 467 3.38 13.45 -7.42
N GLY A 468 2.53 14.10 -8.22
CA GLY A 468 2.23 15.51 -8.12
C GLY A 468 3.30 16.43 -8.71
N VAL A 469 4.36 15.89 -9.33
CA VAL A 469 5.41 16.69 -10.01
C VAL A 469 5.25 16.66 -11.52
N MET A 470 5.68 17.72 -12.20
CA MET A 470 5.61 17.79 -13.67
C MET A 470 6.55 16.79 -14.35
N ALA A 471 6.03 16.09 -15.35
CA ALA A 471 6.77 15.20 -16.22
C ALA A 471 6.38 15.40 -17.69
N GLN A 472 7.21 14.87 -18.59
CA GLN A 472 6.93 14.77 -20.01
C GLN A 472 7.19 13.35 -20.48
N MET A 473 6.26 12.84 -21.28
CA MET A 473 6.36 11.52 -21.89
C MET A 473 6.30 11.63 -23.41
N THR A 474 7.10 10.82 -24.09
CA THR A 474 7.09 10.70 -25.55
C THR A 474 6.98 9.23 -25.94
N ALA A 475 5.89 8.88 -26.59
CA ALA A 475 5.63 7.58 -27.18
C ALA A 475 5.83 7.68 -28.70
N ASN A 476 6.86 7.07 -29.25
CA ASN A 476 7.23 7.21 -30.66
C ASN A 476 6.45 6.22 -31.55
N GLU A 477 6.30 6.57 -32.83
CA GLU A 477 5.65 5.69 -33.83
C GLU A 477 6.42 4.38 -34.09
N ASP A 478 7.72 4.33 -33.77
CA ASP A 478 8.55 3.14 -33.93
C ASP A 478 8.49 2.17 -32.75
N GLY A 479 7.64 2.46 -31.75
CA GLY A 479 7.44 1.65 -30.56
C GLY A 479 8.34 2.04 -29.38
N THR A 480 9.36 2.88 -29.59
CA THR A 480 10.23 3.34 -28.50
C THR A 480 9.53 4.43 -27.66
N ALA A 481 9.94 4.60 -26.41
CA ALA A 481 9.36 5.62 -25.55
C ALA A 481 10.36 6.21 -24.55
N GLN A 482 10.03 7.39 -24.03
CA GLN A 482 10.84 8.16 -23.09
C GLN A 482 9.93 8.81 -22.02
N LEU A 483 10.43 8.87 -20.79
CA LEU A 483 9.81 9.59 -19.67
C LEU A 483 10.86 10.47 -19.00
N GLU A 484 10.54 11.76 -18.86
CA GLU A 484 11.37 12.76 -18.18
C GLU A 484 10.61 13.40 -17.02
N ILE A 485 11.19 13.40 -15.83
CA ILE A 485 10.68 14.13 -14.66
C ILE A 485 11.30 15.52 -14.64
N LEU A 486 10.47 16.55 -14.76
CA LEU A 486 10.88 17.93 -15.03
C LEU A 486 11.04 18.79 -13.77
N GLU A 487 10.58 18.27 -12.63
CA GLU A 487 10.62 18.94 -11.34
C GLU A 487 11.30 18.05 -10.29
N PRO A 488 11.97 18.64 -9.29
CA PRO A 488 12.49 17.86 -8.18
C PRO A 488 11.32 17.28 -7.36
N ALA A 489 11.50 16.08 -6.82
CA ALA A 489 10.52 15.46 -5.93
C ALA A 489 10.52 16.06 -4.52
N LEU A 490 11.68 16.59 -4.11
CA LEU A 490 11.97 17.08 -2.76
C LEU A 490 12.63 18.47 -2.80
N GLU A 491 12.59 19.18 -1.68
CA GLU A 491 13.15 20.54 -1.52
C GLU A 491 14.39 20.62 -0.64
#